data_AF-A0A2D5XWG8-F1
#
_entry.id   AF-A0A2D5XWG8-F1
#
_cell.length_a   1.000
_cell.length_b   1.000
_cell.length_c   1.000
_cell.angle_alpha   90.00
_cell.angle_beta   90.00
_cell.angle_gamma   90.00
#
_symmetry.space_group_name_H-M   'P 1'
#
loop_
_entity.id
_entity.type
_entity.pdbx_description
1 polymer ?
#
loop_
_entity_poly.entity_id
_entity_poly.type
_entity_poly.pdbx_seq_one_letter_code
_entity_poly.pdbx_strand_id
1 'polypeptide(L)'
;MKFWMHGIFGSVLAGALWGVVWQIVATMALIVSTGAGLSLQTGPAVLAGASAGLFAILFRSESTVLRHICGVLAMGVLIWGFSLGAPYDPKAILPAWQSWLTLVIAAGTGWFSIAAAIGNMSPARQARYAAEKFYLRLVWGLGLMMFVLIVAIPFYVMVMTSLKSQQSLLGNPLDFSIDPSVGGTVLFRSYIELFNKYDFGTLLINSTIVSVMTVLI
;
A
#
# COMPACT_ATOMS: atom_id res chain seq x y z
N MET A 1 19.80 -23.91 -19.78
CA MET A 1 19.68 -24.10 -18.31
C MET A 1 18.41 -23.39 -17.82
N LYS A 2 17.61 -24.00 -16.92
CA LYS A 2 16.34 -23.39 -16.44
C LYS A 2 16.63 -22.36 -15.34
N PHE A 3 17.11 -21.17 -15.71
CA PHE A 3 17.55 -20.13 -14.77
C PHE A 3 16.44 -19.69 -13.82
N TRP A 4 15.18 -19.68 -14.28
CA TRP A 4 13.98 -19.32 -13.51
C TRP A 4 13.69 -20.24 -12.31
N MET A 5 14.40 -21.37 -12.18
CA MET A 5 14.29 -22.28 -11.04
C MET A 5 15.34 -22.01 -9.95
N HIS A 6 16.24 -21.03 -10.14
CA HIS A 6 17.19 -20.65 -9.09
C HIS A 6 16.52 -19.77 -8.05
N GLY A 7 16.76 -20.07 -6.77
CA GLY A 7 16.19 -19.30 -5.68
C GLY A 7 16.61 -17.84 -5.71
N ILE A 8 17.87 -17.55 -6.06
CA ILE A 8 18.38 -16.18 -6.22
C ILE A 8 17.59 -15.41 -7.27
N PHE A 9 17.28 -16.02 -8.42
CA PHE A 9 16.48 -15.37 -9.44
C PHE A 9 15.06 -15.08 -8.92
N GLY A 10 14.44 -16.07 -8.27
CA GLY A 10 13.11 -15.89 -7.68
C GLY A 10 13.08 -14.80 -6.60
N SER A 11 14.09 -14.72 -5.74
CA SER A 11 14.14 -13.72 -4.68
C SER A 11 14.35 -12.30 -5.22
N VAL A 12 15.23 -12.12 -6.20
CA VAL A 12 15.43 -10.84 -6.89
C VAL A 12 14.16 -10.41 -7.61
N LEU A 13 13.48 -11.34 -8.31
CA LEU A 13 12.22 -11.07 -8.99
C LEU A 13 11.12 -10.65 -8.01
N ALA A 14 10.91 -11.42 -6.93
CA ALA A 14 9.94 -11.08 -5.90
C ALA A 14 10.26 -9.73 -5.25
N GLY A 15 11.54 -9.50 -4.95
CA GLY A 15 12.06 -8.25 -4.42
C GLY A 15 11.71 -7.05 -5.31
N ALA A 16 12.08 -7.12 -6.59
CA ALA A 16 11.81 -6.05 -7.55
C ALA A 16 10.31 -5.75 -7.69
N LEU A 17 9.48 -6.79 -7.82
CA LEU A 17 8.03 -6.62 -7.97
C LEU A 17 7.39 -6.02 -6.72
N TRP A 18 7.70 -6.53 -5.53
CA TRP A 18 7.16 -5.98 -4.28
C TRP A 18 7.67 -4.57 -3.99
N GLY A 19 8.93 -4.27 -4.33
CA GLY A 19 9.48 -2.92 -4.24
C GLY A 19 8.67 -1.92 -5.07
N VAL A 20 8.38 -2.23 -6.33
CA VAL A 20 7.57 -1.37 -7.21
C VAL A 20 6.14 -1.23 -6.71
N VAL A 21 5.50 -2.33 -6.31
CA VAL A 21 4.11 -2.31 -5.82
C VAL A 21 4.00 -1.41 -4.60
N TRP A 22 4.86 -1.59 -3.59
CA TRP A 22 4.84 -0.76 -2.40
C TRP A 22 5.24 0.68 -2.68
N GLN A 23 6.11 0.94 -3.67
CA GLN A 23 6.39 2.30 -4.11
C GLN A 23 5.14 2.99 -4.66
N ILE A 24 4.39 2.33 -5.54
CA ILE A 24 3.15 2.89 -6.11
C ILE A 24 2.13 3.15 -5.00
N VAL A 25 1.92 2.17 -4.12
CA VAL A 25 0.94 2.26 -3.03
C VAL A 25 1.30 3.37 -2.06
N ALA A 26 2.55 3.43 -1.60
CA ALA A 26 3.00 4.42 -0.65
C ALA A 26 3.01 5.85 -1.24
N THR A 27 3.48 6.02 -2.48
CA THR A 27 3.41 7.31 -3.17
C THR A 27 1.96 7.75 -3.38
N MET A 28 1.06 6.85 -3.82
CA MET A 28 -0.35 7.19 -4.02
C MET A 28 -1.04 7.57 -2.70
N ALA A 29 -0.79 6.82 -1.63
CA ALA A 29 -1.32 7.15 -0.31
C ALA A 29 -0.83 8.53 0.17
N LEU A 30 0.44 8.86 -0.10
CA LEU A 30 0.99 10.17 0.26
C LEU A 30 0.38 11.30 -0.58
N ILE A 31 0.18 11.11 -1.89
CA ILE A 31 -0.50 12.08 -2.76
C ILE A 31 -1.92 12.34 -2.26
N VAL A 32 -2.69 11.28 -2.04
CA VAL A 32 -4.11 11.36 -1.63
C VAL A 32 -4.27 11.99 -0.24
N SER A 33 -3.33 11.76 0.68
CA SER A 33 -3.36 12.31 2.04
C SER A 33 -2.82 13.73 2.19
N THR A 34 -2.09 14.24 1.19
CA THR A 34 -1.46 15.58 1.25
C THR A 34 -1.90 16.53 0.14
N GLY A 35 -2.49 16.01 -0.93
CA GLY A 35 -2.77 16.76 -2.15
C GLY A 35 -1.55 17.15 -2.98
N ALA A 36 -0.34 16.74 -2.59
CA ALA A 36 0.88 17.10 -3.28
C ALA A 36 1.12 16.22 -4.52
N GLY A 37 1.49 16.85 -5.63
CA GLY A 37 1.85 16.15 -6.88
C GLY A 37 3.24 15.53 -6.81
N LEU A 38 3.37 14.37 -6.15
CA LEU A 38 4.63 13.65 -6.01
C LEU A 38 4.94 12.77 -7.23
N SER A 39 6.23 12.67 -7.57
CA SER A 39 6.71 11.83 -8.66
C SER A 39 6.99 10.40 -8.19
N LEU A 40 6.65 9.41 -9.02
CA LEU A 40 6.92 8.01 -8.73
C LEU A 40 8.39 7.65 -8.97
N GLN A 41 9.09 7.17 -7.94
CA GLN A 41 10.49 6.76 -8.01
C GLN A 41 10.64 5.24 -8.25
N THR A 42 10.24 4.76 -9.44
CA THR A 42 10.26 3.32 -9.74
C THR A 42 11.67 2.73 -9.81
N GLY A 43 12.64 3.46 -10.36
CA GLY A 43 14.03 3.02 -10.47
C GLY A 43 14.65 2.64 -9.12
N PRO A 44 14.71 3.58 -8.15
CA PRO A 44 15.18 3.28 -6.79
C PRO A 44 14.42 2.13 -6.12
N ALA A 45 13.10 2.07 -6.30
CA ALA A 45 12.28 1.01 -5.72
C ALA A 45 12.59 -0.39 -6.28
N VAL A 46 12.83 -0.52 -7.58
CA VAL A 46 13.26 -1.79 -8.21
C VAL A 46 14.60 -2.22 -7.64
N LEU A 47 15.58 -1.31 -7.58
CA LEU A 47 16.93 -1.62 -7.11
C LEU A 47 16.95 -1.97 -5.62
N ALA A 48 16.20 -1.23 -4.80
CA ALA A 48 16.06 -1.49 -3.38
C ALA A 48 15.37 -2.83 -3.13
N GLY A 49 14.23 -3.07 -3.81
CA GLY A 49 13.49 -4.32 -3.72
C GLY A 49 14.30 -5.54 -4.17
N ALA A 50 14.96 -5.46 -5.33
CA ALA A 50 15.83 -6.53 -5.84
C ALA A 50 16.96 -6.87 -4.86
N SER A 51 17.63 -5.84 -4.34
CA SER A 51 18.69 -5.99 -3.33
C SER A 51 18.16 -6.57 -2.02
N ALA A 52 16.99 -6.15 -1.57
CA ALA A 52 16.34 -6.69 -0.37
C ALA A 52 15.89 -8.15 -0.57
N GLY A 53 15.45 -8.52 -1.78
CA GLY A 53 15.16 -9.90 -2.15
C GLY A 53 16.41 -10.79 -2.11
N LEU A 54 17.55 -10.28 -2.60
CA LEU A 54 18.84 -10.96 -2.47
C LEU A 54 19.26 -11.09 -1.00
N PHE A 55 19.12 -10.02 -0.21
CA PHE A 55 19.36 -10.07 1.24
C PHE A 55 18.48 -11.11 1.93
N ALA A 56 17.19 -11.18 1.59
CA ALA A 56 16.22 -12.08 2.22
C ALA A 56 16.49 -13.57 2.00
N ILE A 57 17.16 -13.94 0.90
CA ILE A 57 17.51 -15.33 0.61
C ILE A 57 18.88 -15.73 1.15
N LEU A 58 19.83 -14.79 1.21
CA LEU A 58 21.18 -15.02 1.73
C LEU A 58 21.23 -14.97 3.26
N PHE A 59 20.51 -14.02 3.87
CA PHE A 59 20.49 -13.84 5.31
C PHE A 59 19.32 -14.59 5.94
N ARG A 60 19.62 -15.79 6.46
CA ARG A 60 18.69 -16.61 7.26
C ARG A 60 19.22 -16.77 8.68
N SER A 61 18.85 -15.83 9.55
CA SER A 61 19.10 -15.97 10.99
C SER A 61 18.19 -17.05 11.58
N GLU A 62 18.71 -17.80 12.56
CA GLU A 62 17.94 -18.73 13.40
C GLU A 62 16.80 -18.01 14.16
N SER A 63 17.04 -16.76 14.57
CA SER A 63 16.01 -15.93 15.20
C SER A 63 15.13 -15.27 14.14
N THR A 64 13.86 -15.67 14.10
CA THR A 64 12.85 -15.08 13.21
C THR A 64 12.70 -13.57 13.46
N VAL A 65 12.75 -13.14 14.72
CA VAL A 65 12.64 -11.72 15.09
C VAL A 65 13.83 -10.94 14.53
N LEU A 66 15.05 -11.45 14.70
CA LEU A 66 16.26 -10.79 14.20
C LEU A 66 16.22 -10.67 12.67
N ARG A 67 15.77 -11.72 11.98
CA ARG A 67 15.60 -11.71 10.53
C ARG A 67 14.66 -10.60 10.08
N HIS A 68 13.52 -10.41 10.75
CA HIS A 68 12.58 -9.36 10.39
C HIS A 68 13.11 -7.95 10.70
N ILE A 69 13.73 -7.74 11.86
CA ILE A 69 14.31 -6.43 12.21
C ILE A 69 15.41 -6.04 11.21
N CYS A 70 16.37 -6.93 10.97
CA CYS A 70 17.46 -6.67 10.01
C CYS A 70 16.92 -6.45 8.60
N GLY A 71 15.89 -7.20 8.19
CA GLY A 71 15.29 -7.04 6.87
C GLY A 71 14.55 -5.74 6.66
N VAL A 72 13.79 -5.28 7.66
CA VAL A 72 13.12 -3.96 7.61
C VAL A 72 14.15 -2.83 7.58
N LEU A 73 15.18 -2.91 8.42
CA LEU A 73 16.27 -1.92 8.42
C LEU A 73 17.01 -1.91 7.08
N ALA A 74 17.35 -3.09 6.54
CA ALA A 74 18.01 -3.21 5.24
C ALA A 74 17.13 -2.62 4.13
N MET A 75 15.83 -2.94 4.09
CA MET A 75 14.91 -2.37 3.11
C MET A 75 14.85 -0.84 3.20
N GLY A 76 14.75 -0.28 4.41
CA GLY A 76 14.74 1.17 4.63
C GLY A 76 16.02 1.84 4.16
N VAL A 77 17.19 1.30 4.52
CA VAL A 77 18.50 1.80 4.10
C VAL A 77 18.66 1.71 2.57
N LEU A 78 18.21 0.62 1.96
CA LEU A 78 18.29 0.44 0.51
C LEU A 78 17.39 1.42 -0.24
N ILE A 79 16.12 1.60 0.19
CA ILE A 79 15.23 2.60 -0.42
C ILE A 79 15.84 4.00 -0.28
N TRP A 80 16.29 4.36 0.92
CA TRP A 80 16.91 5.67 1.18
C TRP A 80 18.17 5.89 0.33
N GLY A 81 19.07 4.90 0.29
CA GLY A 81 20.33 4.97 -0.45
C GLY A 81 20.14 5.04 -1.96
N PHE A 82 19.29 4.19 -2.55
CA PHE A 82 19.00 4.25 -3.99
C PHE A 82 18.19 5.48 -4.39
N SER A 83 17.47 6.10 -3.46
CA SER A 83 16.77 7.38 -3.67
C SER A 83 17.67 8.59 -3.43
N LEU A 84 18.99 8.39 -3.27
CA LEU A 84 19.98 9.45 -3.00
C LEU A 84 19.64 10.33 -1.80
N GLY A 85 19.02 9.73 -0.78
CA GLY A 85 18.64 10.40 0.46
C GLY A 85 17.30 11.12 0.44
N ALA A 86 16.56 11.11 -0.67
CA ALA A 86 15.26 11.77 -0.81
C ALA A 86 14.13 10.79 -1.22
N PRO A 87 13.78 9.82 -0.34
CA PRO A 87 12.75 8.83 -0.65
C PRO A 87 11.36 9.47 -0.76
N TYR A 88 10.58 9.04 -1.75
CA TYR A 88 9.20 9.49 -2.05
C TYR A 88 9.01 10.96 -2.47
N ASP A 89 9.81 11.90 -1.95
CA ASP A 89 9.70 13.33 -2.24
C ASP A 89 11.08 13.96 -2.56
N PRO A 90 11.57 13.81 -3.81
CA PRO A 90 12.86 14.39 -4.22
C PRO A 90 12.90 15.91 -4.20
N LYS A 91 11.73 16.54 -4.34
CA LYS A 91 11.59 17.99 -4.45
C LYS A 91 11.41 18.67 -3.09
N ALA A 92 11.35 17.89 -2.01
CA ALA A 92 11.12 18.36 -0.65
C ALA A 92 9.90 19.30 -0.54
N ILE A 93 8.80 18.92 -1.22
CA ILE A 93 7.53 19.65 -1.20
C ILE A 93 6.86 19.49 0.17
N LEU A 94 7.02 18.32 0.78
CA LEU A 94 6.39 17.93 2.04
C LEU A 94 7.36 18.06 3.22
N PRO A 95 6.83 18.21 4.45
CA PRO A 95 7.63 18.08 5.66
C PRO A 95 8.36 16.74 5.71
N ALA A 96 9.65 16.77 6.10
CA ALA A 96 10.51 15.59 6.08
C ALA A 96 9.93 14.38 6.85
N TRP A 97 9.19 14.62 7.95
CA TRP A 97 8.59 13.55 8.74
C TRP A 97 7.61 12.69 7.94
N GLN A 98 6.93 13.25 6.94
CA GLN A 98 5.97 12.50 6.09
C GLN A 98 6.70 11.54 5.15
N SER A 99 7.80 12.00 4.54
CA SER A 99 8.67 11.15 3.71
C SER A 99 9.30 10.02 4.56
N TRP A 100 9.82 10.34 5.75
CA TRP A 100 10.39 9.35 6.67
C TRP A 100 9.36 8.35 7.18
N LEU A 101 8.16 8.79 7.54
CA LEU A 101 7.08 7.89 7.96
C LEU A 101 6.69 6.94 6.82
N THR A 102 6.56 7.47 5.60
CA THR A 102 6.27 6.68 4.39
C THR A 102 7.36 5.65 4.13
N LEU A 103 8.63 6.03 4.30
CA LEU A 103 9.77 5.11 4.21
C LEU A 103 9.68 3.97 5.21
N VAL A 104 9.38 4.26 6.49
CA VAL A 104 9.27 3.22 7.53
C VAL A 104 8.14 2.25 7.21
N ILE A 105 6.97 2.76 6.79
CA ILE A 105 5.82 1.93 6.43
C ILE A 105 6.16 1.06 5.21
N ALA A 106 6.73 1.64 4.16
CA ALA A 106 7.09 0.92 2.94
C ALA A 106 8.21 -0.11 3.17
N ALA A 107 9.18 0.20 4.03
CA ALA A 107 10.25 -0.73 4.41
C ALA A 107 9.69 -1.93 5.17
N GLY A 108 8.80 -1.70 6.13
CA GLY A 108 8.11 -2.75 6.89
C GLY A 108 7.30 -3.66 5.97
N THR A 109 6.32 -3.07 5.30
CA THR A 109 5.38 -3.79 4.44
C THR A 109 6.08 -4.48 3.26
N GLY A 110 7.02 -3.79 2.60
CA GLY A 110 7.84 -4.35 1.52
C GLY A 110 8.65 -5.56 1.96
N TRP A 111 9.33 -5.47 3.12
CA TRP A 111 10.07 -6.60 3.66
C TRP A 111 9.16 -7.81 3.95
N PHE A 112 8.03 -7.60 4.63
CA PHE A 112 7.11 -8.70 4.96
C PHE A 112 6.56 -9.37 3.71
N SER A 113 6.21 -8.61 2.67
CA SER A 113 5.76 -9.17 1.40
C SER A 113 6.84 -10.01 0.70
N ILE A 114 8.09 -9.52 0.69
CA ILE A 114 9.24 -10.25 0.12
C ILE A 114 9.51 -11.53 0.92
N ALA A 115 9.56 -11.44 2.25
CA ALA A 115 9.80 -12.58 3.13
C ALA A 115 8.71 -13.66 2.99
N ALA A 116 7.45 -13.25 2.88
CA ALA A 116 6.32 -14.16 2.66
C ALA A 116 6.38 -14.85 1.29
N ALA A 117 6.75 -14.12 0.23
CA ALA A 117 6.89 -14.67 -1.11
C ALA A 117 8.04 -15.69 -1.20
N ILE A 118 9.21 -15.37 -0.63
CA ILE A 118 10.38 -16.26 -0.63
C ILE A 118 10.15 -17.48 0.29
N GLY A 119 9.62 -17.27 1.50
CA GLY A 119 9.44 -18.30 2.54
C GLY A 119 10.72 -19.11 2.80
N ASN A 120 10.64 -20.43 2.62
CA ASN A 120 11.72 -21.38 2.93
C ASN A 120 12.59 -21.81 1.74
N MET A 121 12.54 -21.06 0.64
CA MET A 121 13.34 -21.34 -0.55
C MET A 121 14.85 -21.12 -0.31
N SER A 122 15.70 -22.06 -0.72
CA SER A 122 17.16 -21.93 -0.64
C SER A 122 17.73 -21.15 -1.84
N PRO A 123 18.94 -20.56 -1.76
CA PRO A 123 19.55 -19.82 -2.87
C PRO A 123 19.82 -20.68 -4.12
N ALA A 124 19.98 -21.99 -3.95
CA ALA A 124 20.35 -22.92 -4.99
C ALA A 124 19.22 -23.19 -6.01
N ARG A 125 19.51 -24.08 -6.97
CA ARG A 125 18.50 -24.56 -7.92
C ARG A 125 17.42 -25.34 -7.17
N GLN A 126 16.18 -24.93 -7.36
CA GLN A 126 15.02 -25.54 -6.72
C GLN A 126 14.49 -26.73 -7.54
N ALA A 127 13.83 -27.67 -6.86
CA ALA A 127 12.97 -28.65 -7.52
C ALA A 127 11.77 -27.93 -8.17
N ARG A 128 11.18 -28.55 -9.20
CA ARG A 128 10.05 -27.98 -9.95
C ARG A 128 8.90 -27.55 -9.03
N TYR A 129 8.50 -28.44 -8.14
CA TYR A 129 7.40 -28.19 -7.18
C TYR A 129 7.69 -26.99 -6.25
N ALA A 130 8.93 -26.85 -5.77
CA ALA A 130 9.32 -25.73 -4.90
C ALA A 130 9.29 -24.39 -5.65
N ALA A 131 9.74 -24.37 -6.91
CA ALA A 131 9.64 -23.19 -7.77
C ALA A 131 8.19 -22.82 -8.07
N GLU A 132 7.32 -23.78 -8.41
CA GLU A 132 5.88 -23.55 -8.64
C GLU A 132 5.20 -22.99 -7.39
N LYS A 133 5.47 -23.54 -6.20
CA LYS A 133 4.95 -23.02 -4.92
C LYS A 133 5.42 -21.58 -4.64
N PHE A 134 6.61 -21.20 -5.07
CA PHE A 134 7.08 -19.82 -4.99
C PHE A 134 6.27 -18.90 -5.90
N TYR A 135 6.13 -19.25 -7.19
CA TYR A 135 5.37 -18.42 -8.14
C TYR A 135 3.89 -18.30 -7.77
N LEU A 136 3.28 -19.38 -7.27
CA LEU A 136 1.90 -19.35 -6.77
C LEU A 136 1.76 -18.37 -5.59
N ARG A 137 2.68 -18.39 -4.62
CA ARG A 137 2.65 -17.43 -3.49
C ARG A 137 2.84 -15.99 -3.96
N LEU A 138 3.75 -15.76 -4.91
CA LEU A 138 4.00 -14.43 -5.47
C LEU A 138 2.77 -13.90 -6.21
N VAL A 139 2.22 -14.67 -7.15
CA VAL A 139 1.04 -14.28 -7.93
C VAL A 139 -0.18 -14.11 -7.04
N TRP A 140 -0.39 -15.00 -6.06
CA TRP A 140 -1.50 -14.88 -5.12
C TRP A 140 -1.38 -13.65 -4.23
N GLY A 141 -0.18 -13.34 -3.72
CA GLY A 141 0.06 -12.14 -2.93
C GLY A 141 -0.15 -10.85 -3.74
N LEU A 142 0.36 -10.80 -4.98
CA LEU A 142 0.15 -9.67 -5.88
C LEU A 142 -1.32 -9.51 -6.27
N GLY A 143 -2.00 -10.62 -6.58
CA GLY A 143 -3.42 -10.64 -6.93
C GLY A 143 -4.30 -10.16 -5.77
N LEU A 144 -4.03 -10.63 -4.54
CA LEU A 144 -4.73 -10.18 -3.34
C LEU A 144 -4.53 -8.68 -3.11
N MET A 145 -3.28 -8.20 -3.21
CA MET A 145 -2.97 -6.77 -3.07
C MET A 145 -3.73 -5.92 -4.09
N MET A 146 -3.68 -6.31 -5.37
CA MET A 146 -4.40 -5.59 -6.44
C MET A 146 -5.91 -5.61 -6.23
N PHE A 147 -6.49 -6.74 -5.83
CA PHE A 147 -7.91 -6.86 -5.53
C PHE A 147 -8.32 -5.91 -4.40
N VAL A 148 -7.55 -5.91 -3.30
CA VAL A 148 -7.79 -5.00 -2.17
C VAL A 148 -7.71 -3.54 -2.64
N LEU A 149 -6.74 -3.16 -3.46
CA LEU A 149 -6.62 -1.77 -3.95
C LEU A 149 -7.79 -1.37 -4.86
N ILE A 150 -8.19 -2.24 -5.80
CA ILE A 150 -9.31 -1.98 -6.73
C ILE A 150 -10.62 -1.79 -5.98
N VAL A 151 -10.83 -2.53 -4.87
CA VAL A 151 -12.03 -2.38 -4.04
C VAL A 151 -11.90 -1.21 -3.06
N ALA A 152 -10.79 -1.11 -2.33
CA ALA A 152 -10.66 -0.16 -1.22
C ALA A 152 -10.51 1.29 -1.69
N ILE A 153 -9.80 1.55 -2.80
CA ILE A 153 -9.54 2.92 -3.25
C ILE A 153 -10.84 3.66 -3.61
N PRO A 154 -11.76 3.12 -4.44
CA PRO A 154 -13.02 3.80 -4.73
C PRO A 154 -13.86 4.05 -3.47
N PHE A 155 -13.93 3.08 -2.56
CA PHE A 155 -14.63 3.26 -1.28
C PHE A 155 -14.01 4.37 -0.43
N TYR A 156 -12.69 4.40 -0.33
CA TYR A 156 -11.99 5.48 0.36
C TYR A 156 -12.32 6.84 -0.26
N VAL A 157 -12.22 6.98 -1.59
CA VAL A 157 -12.55 8.23 -2.29
C VAL A 157 -14.01 8.64 -2.05
N MET A 158 -14.97 7.71 -2.10
CA MET A 158 -16.37 8.01 -1.80
C MET A 158 -16.57 8.53 -0.37
N VAL A 159 -15.90 7.94 0.62
CA VAL A 159 -15.99 8.38 2.02
C VAL A 159 -15.31 9.74 2.24
N MET A 160 -14.15 9.98 1.63
CA MET A 160 -13.47 11.26 1.81
C MET A 160 -14.19 12.41 1.10
N THR A 161 -14.76 12.14 -0.08
CA THR A 161 -15.55 13.15 -0.82
C THR A 161 -16.85 13.51 -0.13
N SER A 162 -17.49 12.59 0.60
CA SER A 162 -18.71 12.91 1.36
C SER A 162 -18.47 13.83 2.57
N LEU A 163 -17.23 13.87 3.08
CA LEU A 163 -16.79 14.73 4.17
C LEU A 163 -16.22 16.08 3.69
N LYS A 164 -15.98 16.24 2.38
CA LYS A 164 -15.44 17.48 1.79
C LYS A 164 -16.52 18.33 1.15
N SER A 165 -16.29 19.65 1.14
CA SER A 165 -17.11 20.58 0.37
C SER A 165 -16.74 20.53 -1.12
N GLN A 166 -17.71 20.79 -1.99
CA GLN A 166 -17.48 20.85 -3.44
C GLN A 166 -16.40 21.87 -3.84
N GLN A 167 -16.33 23.00 -3.12
CA GLN A 167 -15.30 24.02 -3.35
C GLN A 167 -13.89 23.50 -3.05
N SER A 168 -13.72 22.69 -2.00
CA SER A 168 -12.40 22.10 -1.66
C SER A 168 -11.93 21.12 -2.74
N LEU A 169 -12.83 20.27 -3.25
CA LEU A 169 -12.52 19.32 -4.32
C LEU A 169 -12.22 19.99 -5.66
N LEU A 170 -12.87 21.11 -5.97
CA LEU A 170 -12.55 21.92 -7.16
C LEU A 170 -11.20 22.64 -7.04
N GLY A 171 -10.80 23.01 -5.82
CA GLY A 171 -9.51 23.66 -5.57
C GLY A 171 -8.33 22.72 -5.76
N ASN A 172 -8.40 21.52 -5.18
CA ASN A 172 -7.41 20.47 -5.41
C ASN A 172 -8.07 19.08 -5.42
N PRO A 173 -8.24 18.46 -6.61
CA PRO A 173 -8.92 17.16 -6.73
C PRO A 173 -8.08 15.98 -6.21
N LEU A 174 -6.78 16.18 -5.92
CA LEU A 174 -5.91 15.16 -5.36
C LEU A 174 -5.92 15.16 -3.83
N ASP A 175 -6.38 16.25 -3.21
CA ASP A 175 -6.36 16.40 -1.78
C ASP A 175 -7.62 15.80 -1.14
N PHE A 176 -7.46 14.62 -0.55
CA PHE A 176 -8.50 13.97 0.26
C PHE A 176 -8.22 14.09 1.76
N SER A 177 -7.30 14.95 2.19
CA SER A 177 -7.03 15.17 3.61
C SER A 177 -8.25 15.79 4.34
N ILE A 178 -8.40 15.49 5.63
CA ILE A 178 -9.42 16.12 6.47
C ILE A 178 -8.76 17.25 7.25
N ASP A 179 -9.37 18.42 7.22
CA ASP A 179 -9.01 19.52 8.13
C ASP A 179 -9.84 19.39 9.41
N PRO A 180 -9.26 19.00 10.56
CA PRO A 180 -9.99 18.91 11.82
C PRO A 180 -10.30 20.30 12.43
N SER A 181 -9.64 21.37 11.95
CA SER A 181 -9.78 22.71 12.53
C SER A 181 -11.12 23.38 12.21
N VAL A 182 -11.77 23.00 11.11
CA VAL A 182 -13.08 23.55 10.71
C VAL A 182 -14.24 23.11 11.61
N GLY A 183 -14.00 22.14 12.50
CA GLY A 183 -14.98 21.61 13.45
C GLY A 183 -15.95 20.58 12.84
N GLY A 184 -16.49 19.71 13.69
CA GLY A 184 -17.32 18.59 13.27
C GLY A 184 -18.60 18.98 12.52
N THR A 185 -19.25 20.09 12.91
CA THR A 185 -20.49 20.55 12.26
C THR A 185 -20.27 20.91 10.79
N VAL A 186 -19.11 21.49 10.45
CA VAL A 186 -18.75 21.82 9.07
C VAL A 186 -18.37 20.57 8.30
N LEU A 187 -17.57 19.69 8.92
CA LEU A 187 -17.14 18.42 8.31
C LEU A 187 -18.32 17.50 7.96
N PHE A 188 -19.31 17.41 8.85
CA PHE A 188 -20.51 16.59 8.66
C PHE A 188 -21.69 17.36 8.05
N ARG A 189 -21.47 18.57 7.53
CA ARG A 189 -22.55 19.42 7.01
C ARG A 189 -23.42 18.69 5.98
N SER A 190 -22.81 17.97 5.05
CA SER A 190 -23.51 17.20 4.01
C SER A 190 -24.43 16.14 4.62
N TYR A 191 -23.98 15.46 5.68
CA TYR A 191 -24.78 14.45 6.39
C TYR A 191 -25.91 15.08 7.20
N ILE A 192 -25.63 16.17 7.93
CA ILE A 192 -26.64 16.90 8.70
C ILE A 192 -27.74 17.42 7.76
N GLU A 193 -27.36 17.96 6.61
CA GLU A 193 -28.30 18.44 5.61
C GLU A 193 -29.14 17.30 5.01
N LEU A 194 -28.52 16.16 4.70
CA LEU A 194 -29.21 14.97 4.20
C LEU A 194 -30.32 14.49 5.14
N PHE A 195 -30.02 14.37 6.44
CA PHE A 195 -30.99 13.88 7.43
C PHE A 195 -32.06 14.92 7.78
N ASN A 196 -31.74 16.21 7.79
CA ASN A 196 -32.68 17.24 8.22
C ASN A 196 -33.56 17.81 7.10
N LYS A 197 -33.11 17.80 5.84
CA LYS A 197 -33.84 18.46 4.73
C LYS A 197 -34.48 17.51 3.73
N TYR A 198 -34.01 16.27 3.61
CA TYR A 198 -34.42 15.35 2.54
C TYR A 198 -35.16 14.11 3.02
N ASP A 199 -35.66 14.12 4.27
CA ASP A 199 -36.39 12.99 4.88
C ASP A 199 -35.66 11.63 4.74
N PHE A 200 -34.32 11.67 4.66
CA PHE A 200 -33.52 10.51 4.32
C PHE A 200 -33.69 9.37 5.34
N GLY A 201 -33.93 9.70 6.61
CA GLY A 201 -34.22 8.71 7.65
C GLY A 201 -35.45 7.85 7.35
N THR A 202 -36.52 8.47 6.84
CA THR A 202 -37.74 7.75 6.43
C THR A 202 -37.46 6.78 5.29
N LEU A 203 -36.70 7.23 4.28
CA LEU A 203 -36.30 6.39 3.14
C LEU A 203 -35.45 5.19 3.60
N LEU A 204 -34.53 5.41 4.54
CA LEU A 204 -33.65 4.38 5.07
C LEU A 204 -34.43 3.33 5.88
N ILE A 205 -35.37 3.75 6.72
CA ILE A 205 -36.24 2.84 7.49
C ILE A 205 -37.12 2.02 6.54
N ASN A 206 -37.77 2.66 5.57
CA ASN A 206 -38.61 1.96 4.59
C ASN A 206 -37.82 0.89 3.83
N SER A 207 -36.62 1.24 3.35
CA SER A 207 -35.73 0.30 2.65
C SER A 207 -35.30 -0.86 3.55
N THR A 208 -35.02 -0.57 4.83
CA THR A 208 -34.64 -1.59 5.81
C THR A 208 -35.80 -2.57 6.07
N ILE A 209 -37.02 -2.06 6.30
CA ILE A 209 -38.21 -2.90 6.54
C ILE A 209 -38.48 -3.78 5.31
N VAL A 210 -38.47 -3.20 4.10
CA VAL A 210 -38.73 -3.96 2.87
C VAL A 210 -37.67 -5.06 2.68
N SER A 211 -36.39 -4.73 2.82
CA SER A 211 -35.30 -5.70 2.68
C SER A 211 -35.44 -6.88 3.65
N VAL A 212 -35.77 -6.63 4.91
CA VAL A 212 -36.00 -7.69 5.91
C VAL A 212 -37.23 -8.52 5.58
N MET A 213 -38.37 -7.87 5.29
CA MET A 213 -39.62 -8.57 5.01
C MET A 213 -39.53 -9.43 3.75
N THR A 214 -38.80 -8.99 2.72
CA THR A 214 -38.58 -9.79 1.51
C THR A 214 -37.73 -11.04 1.72
N VAL A 215 -36.98 -11.12 2.82
CA VAL A 215 -36.22 -12.32 3.19
C VAL A 215 -37.07 -13.26 4.06
N LEU A 216 -38.02 -12.71 4.84
CA LEU A 216 -38.84 -13.46 5.79
C LEU A 216 -40.08 -14.12 5.17
N ILE A 217 -40.68 -13.50 4.14
CA ILE A 217 -41.84 -14.02 3.40
C ILE A 217 -41.35 -14.87 2.23
#